data_AF-A0AB33F577-F1
#
_entry.id   AF-A0AB33F577-F1
#
_cell.length_a   1.000
_cell.length_b   1.000
_cell.length_c   1.000
_cell.angle_alpha   90.00
_cell.angle_beta   90.00
_cell.angle_gamma   90.00
#
_symmetry.space_group_name_H-M   'P 1'
#
loop_
_entity.id
_entity.type
_entity.pdbx_description
1 polymer ?
#
loop_
_entity_poly.entity_id
_entity_poly.type
_entity_poly.pdbx_seq_one_letter_code
_entity_poly.pdbx_strand_id
1 'polypeptide(L)'
;MQTAREERQQSCTPPVPYPIQRRNLLAQIGRQSRYYGLSDEIQAFVYATGAQVLQELDNDQLAALHTWLAQWIENMQTGCDSAFAPPAR
;
A
#
# COMPACT_ATOMS: atom_id res chain seq x y z
N MET A 1 -24.81 -40.24 -8.26
CA MET A 1 -24.30 -39.40 -7.15
C MET A 1 -22.88 -39.82 -6.86
N GLN A 2 -21.90 -39.05 -7.32
CA GLN A 2 -20.52 -39.14 -6.85
C GLN A 2 -20.05 -37.71 -6.61
N THR A 3 -19.78 -37.47 -5.34
CA THR A 3 -19.44 -36.21 -4.71
C THR A 3 -17.94 -35.94 -4.82
N ALA A 4 -17.65 -34.65 -4.85
CA ALA A 4 -16.51 -34.00 -4.23
C ALA A 4 -15.26 -33.80 -5.09
N ARG A 5 -14.79 -32.56 -4.98
CA ARG A 5 -13.39 -32.16 -4.91
C ARG A 5 -12.79 -31.69 -6.24
N GLU A 6 -13.41 -30.66 -6.82
CA GLU A 6 -12.64 -29.61 -7.48
C GLU A 6 -11.78 -28.93 -6.40
N GLU A 7 -10.58 -29.48 -6.25
CA GLU A 7 -9.52 -28.93 -5.45
C GLU A 7 -9.31 -27.50 -5.89
N ARG A 8 -9.63 -26.59 -4.97
CA ARG A 8 -9.12 -25.23 -4.99
C ARG A 8 -7.66 -25.32 -5.39
N GLN A 9 -7.35 -24.84 -6.58
CA GLN A 9 -6.03 -24.37 -6.95
C GLN A 9 -5.72 -23.21 -6.00
N GLN A 10 -5.40 -23.55 -4.76
CA GLN A 10 -4.67 -22.70 -3.84
C GLN A 10 -3.35 -22.50 -4.56
N SER A 11 -3.29 -21.41 -5.33
CA SER A 11 -2.07 -20.93 -5.93
C SER A 11 -1.05 -20.82 -4.81
N CYS A 12 -0.20 -21.83 -4.69
CA CYS A 12 1.02 -21.77 -3.91
C CYS A 12 1.97 -20.85 -4.66
N THR A 13 1.63 -19.57 -4.74
CA THR A 13 2.61 -18.56 -5.12
C THR A 13 3.59 -18.52 -3.96
N PRO A 14 4.86 -18.98 -4.15
CA PRO A 14 5.82 -18.93 -3.07
C PRO A 14 5.92 -17.48 -2.57
N PRO A 15 6.04 -17.25 -1.25
CA PRO A 15 6.15 -15.90 -0.72
C PRO A 15 7.32 -15.22 -1.42
N VAL A 16 7.02 -14.11 -2.10
CA VAL A 16 8.01 -13.34 -2.82
C VAL A 16 9.10 -12.93 -1.82
N PRO A 17 10.39 -13.13 -2.13
CA PRO A 17 11.48 -12.77 -1.23
C PRO A 17 11.33 -11.32 -0.74
N TYR A 18 11.55 -11.10 0.56
CA TYR A 18 11.39 -9.81 1.23
C TYR A 18 12.00 -8.61 0.48
N PRO A 19 13.23 -8.69 -0.08
CA PRO A 19 13.81 -7.57 -0.84
C PRO A 19 13.01 -7.23 -2.11
N ILE A 20 12.42 -8.24 -2.74
CA ILE A 20 11.62 -8.11 -3.95
C ILE A 20 10.24 -7.54 -3.59
N GLN A 21 9.64 -7.96 -2.48
CA GLN A 21 8.36 -7.41 -2.01
C GLN A 21 8.47 -5.91 -1.70
N ARG A 22 9.51 -5.51 -0.96
CA ARG A 22 9.81 -4.10 -0.66
C ARG A 22 9.97 -3.26 -1.92
N ARG A 23 10.76 -3.76 -2.87
CA ARG A 23 11.02 -3.07 -4.15
C ARG A 23 9.76 -2.94 -5.00
N ASN A 24 8.88 -3.94 -4.99
CA ASN A 24 7.56 -3.86 -5.63
C ASN A 24 6.64 -2.85 -4.95
N LEU A 25 6.61 -2.80 -3.62
CA LEU A 25 5.84 -1.81 -2.85
C LEU A 25 6.27 -0.39 -3.16
N LEU A 26 7.58 -0.11 -3.08
CA LEU A 26 8.14 1.20 -3.43
C LEU A 26 7.80 1.61 -4.88
N ALA A 27 7.88 0.67 -5.82
CA ALA A 27 7.51 0.93 -7.21
C ALA A 27 6.01 1.22 -7.38
N GLN A 28 5.13 0.53 -6.65
CA GLN A 28 3.68 0.78 -6.66
C GLN A 28 3.35 2.16 -6.09
N ILE A 29 3.90 2.48 -4.92
CA ILE A 29 3.74 3.79 -4.26
C ILE A 29 4.24 4.90 -5.20
N GLY A 30 5.41 4.72 -5.82
CA GLY A 30 5.95 5.69 -6.77
C GLY A 30 5.08 5.91 -8.01
N ARG A 31 4.40 4.86 -8.51
CA ARG A 31 3.44 4.99 -9.62
C ARG A 31 2.16 5.71 -9.20
N GLN A 32 1.58 5.33 -8.06
CA GLN A 32 0.37 5.97 -7.52
C GLN A 32 0.62 7.45 -7.22
N SER A 33 1.75 7.77 -6.62
CA SER A 33 2.18 9.14 -6.34
C SER A 33 2.18 10.01 -7.60
N ARG A 34 2.77 9.53 -8.69
CA ARG A 34 2.83 10.28 -9.96
C ARG A 34 1.48 10.40 -10.63
N TYR A 35 0.66 9.36 -10.58
CA TYR A 35 -0.64 9.34 -11.26
C TYR A 35 -1.68 10.23 -10.56
N TYR A 36 -1.71 10.21 -9.23
CA TYR A 36 -2.70 10.94 -8.41
C TYR A 36 -2.14 12.21 -7.76
N GLY A 37 -0.86 12.52 -7.94
CA GLY A 37 -0.24 13.72 -7.36
C GLY A 37 0.07 13.62 -5.85
N LEU A 38 0.21 12.41 -5.29
CA LEU A 38 0.27 12.14 -3.84
C LEU A 38 1.62 12.44 -3.18
N SER A 39 2.43 13.32 -3.78
CA SER A 39 3.80 13.54 -3.32
C SER A 39 3.83 14.20 -1.94
N ASP A 40 2.92 15.14 -1.67
CA ASP A 40 2.83 15.81 -0.37
C ASP A 40 2.32 14.85 0.72
N GLU A 41 1.30 14.07 0.41
CA GLU A 41 0.70 13.06 1.27
C GLU A 41 1.71 12.01 1.71
N ILE A 42 2.51 11.50 0.77
CA ILE A 42 3.56 10.53 1.05
C ILE A 42 4.65 11.18 1.91
N GLN A 43 5.04 12.42 1.61
CA GLN A 43 6.05 13.14 2.40
C GLN A 43 5.57 13.39 3.84
N ALA A 44 4.29 13.72 4.03
CA ALA A 44 3.67 13.91 5.34
C ALA A 44 3.67 12.60 6.15
N PHE A 45 3.33 11.47 5.51
CA PHE A 45 3.40 10.16 6.14
C PHE A 45 4.84 9.81 6.55
N VAL A 46 5.80 9.97 5.65
CA VAL A 46 7.22 9.71 5.91
C VAL A 46 7.70 10.54 7.10
N TYR A 47 7.37 11.84 7.13
CA TYR A 47 7.72 12.71 8.24
C TYR A 47 7.08 12.29 9.58
N ALA A 48 5.81 11.85 9.57
CA ALA A 48 5.11 11.40 10.77
C ALA A 48 5.73 10.13 11.39
N THR A 49 6.41 9.31 10.58
CA THR A 49 7.17 8.15 11.07
C THR A 49 8.57 8.49 11.63
N GLY A 50 9.00 9.74 11.49
CA GLY A 50 10.36 10.19 11.84
C GLY A 50 11.43 9.88 10.79
N ALA A 51 11.04 9.30 9.65
CA ALA A 51 11.93 9.07 8.50
C ALA A 51 12.11 10.36 7.69
N GLN A 52 13.24 10.48 6.99
CA GLN A 52 13.48 11.60 6.07
C GLN A 52 13.09 11.23 4.63
N VAL A 53 13.26 9.97 4.26
CA VAL A 53 12.94 9.46 2.92
C VAL A 53 12.13 8.17 2.97
N LEU A 54 11.34 7.94 1.92
CA LEU A 54 10.49 6.74 1.78
C LEU A 54 11.28 5.42 1.92
N GLN A 55 12.56 5.42 1.52
CA GLN A 55 13.45 4.27 1.57
C GLN A 55 13.87 3.89 3.00
N GLU A 56 13.69 4.77 3.98
CA GLU A 56 13.98 4.49 5.39
C GLU A 56 12.82 3.80 6.11
N LEU A 57 11.62 3.83 5.53
CA LEU A 57 10.45 3.19 6.14
C LEU A 57 10.63 1.68 6.25
N ASP A 58 10.31 1.09 7.39
CA ASP A 58 10.27 -0.36 7.53
C ASP A 58 9.14 -0.98 6.70
N ASN A 59 9.15 -2.31 6.55
CA ASN A 59 8.16 -3.00 5.71
C ASN A 59 6.73 -2.83 6.23
N ASP A 60 6.55 -2.78 7.55
CA ASP A 60 5.24 -2.53 8.18
C ASP A 60 4.74 -1.11 7.85
N GLN A 61 5.62 -0.12 7.96
CA GLN A 61 5.32 1.27 7.59
C GLN A 61 5.02 1.44 6.10
N LEU A 62 5.75 0.74 5.22
CA LEU A 62 5.45 0.73 3.78
C LEU A 62 4.11 0.07 3.46
N ALA A 63 3.75 -1.01 4.17
CA ALA A 63 2.47 -1.69 4.01
C ALA A 63 1.31 -0.81 4.51
N ALA A 64 1.51 -0.12 5.64
CA ALA A 64 0.57 0.87 6.17
C ALA A 64 0.37 2.03 5.19
N LEU A 65 1.46 2.59 4.65
CA LEU A 65 1.43 3.65 3.64
C LEU A 65 0.67 3.18 2.39
N HIS A 66 0.97 1.99 1.87
CA HIS A 66 0.29 1.45 0.69
C HIS A 66 -1.23 1.27 0.93
N THR A 67 -1.62 0.76 2.09
CA THR A 67 -3.04 0.61 2.48
C THR A 67 -3.73 1.97 2.58
N TRP A 68 -3.08 2.94 3.22
CA TRP A 68 -3.61 4.29 3.37
C TRP A 68 -3.79 4.99 2.02
N LEU A 69 -2.80 4.90 1.12
CA LEU A 69 -2.90 5.45 -0.23
C LEU A 69 -4.03 4.81 -1.03
N ALA A 70 -4.21 3.48 -0.93
CA ALA A 70 -5.29 2.78 -1.61
C ALA A 70 -6.67 3.30 -1.16
N GLN A 71 -6.86 3.51 0.14
CA GLN A 71 -8.10 4.08 0.69
C GLN A 71 -8.29 5.53 0.27
N TRP A 72 -7.23 6.33 0.27
CA TRP A 72 -7.31 7.74 -0.16
C TRP A 72 -7.71 7.86 -1.63
N ILE A 73 -7.13 7.02 -2.50
CA ILE A 73 -7.50 6.92 -3.92
C ILE A 73 -8.96 6.48 -4.06
N GLU A 74 -9.40 5.48 -3.31
CA GLU A 74 -10.79 5.02 -3.32
C GLU A 74 -11.76 6.14 -2.89
N ASN A 75 -11.43 6.89 -1.85
CA ASN A 75 -12.22 8.05 -1.39
C ASN A 75 -12.30 9.14 -2.47
N MET A 76 -11.18 9.44 -3.14
CA MET A 76 -11.18 10.40 -4.26
C MET A 76 -12.04 9.95 -5.44
N GLN A 77 -12.01 8.66 -5.78
CA GLN A 77 -12.77 8.12 -6.90
C GLN A 77 -14.27 8.01 -6.59
N THR A 78 -14.62 7.71 -5.34
CA THR A 78 -16.01 7.51 -4.91
C THR A 78 -16.68 8.80 -4.43
N GLY A 79 -15.91 9.86 -4.17
CA GLY A 79 -16.42 11.11 -3.58
C GLY A 79 -16.90 10.94 -2.13
N CYS A 80 -16.53 9.82 -1.49
CA CYS A 80 -16.88 9.52 -0.11
C CYS A 80 -15.85 10.19 0.80
N ASP A 81 -16.23 11.27 1.47
CA ASP A 81 -15.40 11.98 2.46
C ASP A 81 -15.33 11.15 3.75
N SER A 82 -14.61 10.03 3.71
CA SER A 82 -14.35 9.22 4.90
C SER A 82 -13.18 9.87 5.65
N ALA A 83 -13.44 10.29 6.89
CA ALA A 83 -12.61 11.16 7.74
C ALA A 83 -11.29 10.54 8.24
N PHE A 84 -10.51 9.91 7.37
CA PHE A 84 -9.18 9.39 7.68
C PHE A 84 -8.11 10.34 7.12
N ALA A 85 -7.97 11.48 7.80
CA ALA A 85 -6.82 12.35 7.59
C ALA A 85 -5.52 11.56 7.85
N PRO A 86 -4.41 11.89 7.16
CA PRO A 86 -3.09 11.38 7.57
C PRO A 86 -2.90 11.67 9.07
N PRO A 87 -2.16 10.82 9.82
CA PRO A 87 -1.95 11.03 11.25
C PRO A 87 -1.50 12.48 11.48
N ALA A 88 -2.29 13.21 12.27
CA ALA A 88 -2.11 14.64 12.47
C ALA A 88 -0.71 14.91 13.06
N ARG A 89 -0.07 15.96 12.55
CA ARG A 89 1.21 16.49 13.03
C ARG A 89 1.19 16.80 14.52
#